data_AF-A0A4Z1AMD9-F1
#
_entry.id   AF-A0A4Z1AMD9-F1
#
_cell.length_a   1.000
_cell.length_b   1.000
_cell.length_c   1.000
_cell.angle_alpha   90.00
_cell.angle_beta   90.00
_cell.angle_gamma   90.00
#
_symmetry.space_group_name_H-M   'P 1'
#
loop_
_entity.id
_entity.type
_entity.pdbx_description
1 polymer ?
#
loop_
_entity_poly.entity_id
_entity_poly.type
_entity_poly.pdbx_seq_one_letter_code
_entity_poly.pdbx_strand_id
1 'polypeptide(L)'
;MKVLTQISEIKDLLSDRNPEILNLPPEFSQNVDIDPSDSYTIQNEFSVEGKATFENKESVIKVGPVQNGRSGFSWNGVRYELDSLKCIKGNHNIQLGEVKVIEHPLAWMLAFGVYADFTLAESSFPTFDYCDRVYMDHAKGNLKRLDKRKMISVSSPFALVWEKGYCVIEPPAKDSKGLLIDHQVEYPGTTVGKSRIVAELTPENFSYFGDARTTAFRNKKDAESFYQIGLAGGLKDYPFTLENVLLLDEDKIYNVRDKFKDPRSDYNYEFICHELIDIISWLRFVEEKYEGKFFGKMTTFLFDHHKQIDIAQFSCDPEQLEKYGIRIGN
;
A
#
# COMPACT_ATOMS: atom_id res chain seq x y z
N MET A 1 7.94 5.28 -20.08
CA MET A 1 7.10 4.11 -19.76
C MET A 1 6.69 3.43 -21.06
N LYS A 2 6.85 2.11 -21.17
CA LYS A 2 6.37 1.28 -22.29
C LYS A 2 5.23 0.40 -21.78
N VAL A 3 4.21 0.18 -22.61
CA VAL A 3 3.13 -0.77 -22.33
C VAL A 3 3.38 -2.04 -23.17
N LEU A 4 3.36 -3.21 -22.53
CA LEU A 4 3.45 -4.51 -23.17
C LEU A 4 2.12 -5.26 -23.03
N THR A 5 1.67 -5.88 -24.11
CA THR A 5 0.48 -6.76 -24.10
C THR A 5 0.74 -8.13 -24.71
N GLN A 6 1.92 -8.33 -25.32
CA GLN A 6 2.31 -9.62 -25.86
C GLN A 6 2.80 -10.55 -24.75
N ILE A 7 2.20 -11.74 -24.67
CA ILE A 7 2.51 -12.73 -23.63
C ILE A 7 3.98 -13.13 -23.65
N SER A 8 4.61 -13.23 -24.83
CA SER A 8 6.04 -13.56 -24.93
C SER A 8 6.92 -12.48 -24.31
N GLU A 9 6.69 -11.21 -24.62
CA GLU A 9 7.47 -10.10 -24.03
C GLU A 9 7.28 -10.03 -22.50
N ILE A 10 6.06 -10.27 -22.02
CA ILE A 10 5.78 -10.31 -20.57
C ILE A 10 6.49 -11.50 -19.91
N LYS A 11 6.51 -12.69 -20.53
CA LYS A 11 7.24 -13.85 -20.00
C LYS A 11 8.75 -13.59 -19.94
N ASP A 12 9.30 -12.99 -20.98
CA ASP A 12 10.73 -12.64 -21.03
C ASP A 12 11.08 -11.64 -19.92
N LEU A 13 10.21 -10.64 -19.67
CA LEU A 13 10.37 -9.67 -18.58
C LEU A 13 10.43 -10.32 -17.19
N LEU A 14 9.70 -11.44 -16.99
CA LEU A 14 9.60 -12.15 -15.72
C LEU A 14 10.64 -13.26 -15.54
N SER A 15 11.54 -13.48 -16.50
CA SER A 15 12.44 -14.63 -16.54
C SER A 15 13.60 -14.60 -15.53
N ASP A 16 14.09 -13.41 -15.15
CA ASP A 16 15.26 -13.22 -14.27
C ASP A 16 14.88 -12.82 -12.82
N ARG A 17 13.70 -13.25 -12.39
CA ARG A 17 13.22 -12.98 -11.03
C ARG A 17 13.91 -13.89 -10.03
N ASN A 18 14.00 -13.45 -8.78
CA ASN A 18 14.58 -14.26 -7.71
C ASN A 18 13.80 -15.59 -7.62
N PRO A 19 14.47 -16.75 -7.76
CA PRO A 19 13.84 -18.05 -7.58
C PRO A 19 13.45 -18.32 -6.12
N GLU A 20 14.10 -17.66 -5.15
CA GLU A 20 13.74 -17.75 -3.74
C GLU A 20 12.50 -16.91 -3.46
N ILE A 21 11.43 -17.58 -3.06
CA ILE A 21 10.13 -16.95 -2.82
C ILE A 21 9.80 -17.02 -1.33
N LEU A 22 9.68 -15.85 -0.73
CA LEU A 22 9.07 -15.68 0.58
C LEU A 22 7.55 -15.87 0.44
N ASN A 23 6.96 -16.56 1.39
CA ASN A 23 5.51 -16.64 1.56
C ASN A 23 5.20 -16.07 2.93
N LEU A 24 4.06 -15.39 3.07
CA LEU A 24 3.63 -14.97 4.39
C LEU A 24 3.47 -16.20 5.29
N PRO A 25 4.06 -16.19 6.50
CA PRO A 25 3.80 -17.20 7.52
C PRO A 25 2.28 -17.41 7.72
N PRO A 26 1.77 -18.65 7.85
CA PRO A 26 0.35 -18.89 8.13
C PRO A 26 -0.16 -18.17 9.39
N GLU A 27 0.74 -17.91 10.33
CA GLU A 27 0.48 -17.21 11.59
C GLU A 27 0.29 -15.70 11.39
N PHE A 28 0.64 -15.16 10.22
CA PHE A 28 0.50 -13.75 9.87
C PHE A 28 -0.92 -13.46 9.35
N SER A 29 -1.89 -13.83 10.17
CA SER A 29 -3.32 -13.74 9.87
C SER A 29 -4.07 -13.53 11.17
N GLN A 30 -5.08 -12.66 11.16
CA GLN A 30 -5.98 -12.47 12.29
C GLN A 30 -7.43 -12.55 11.80
N ASN A 31 -8.31 -13.08 12.66
CA ASN A 31 -9.74 -13.09 12.35
C ASN A 31 -10.27 -11.66 12.31
N VAL A 32 -11.07 -11.37 11.29
CA VAL A 32 -11.76 -10.09 11.15
C VAL A 32 -13.25 -10.31 10.93
N ASP A 33 -14.06 -9.38 11.41
CA ASP A 33 -15.53 -9.42 11.25
C ASP A 33 -15.97 -8.67 9.99
N ILE A 34 -15.42 -9.08 8.84
CA ILE A 34 -15.63 -8.45 7.53
C ILE A 34 -15.82 -9.54 6.47
N ASP A 35 -16.87 -9.41 5.65
CA ASP A 35 -17.06 -10.25 4.48
C ASP A 35 -16.30 -9.60 3.29
N PRO A 36 -15.28 -10.26 2.74
CA PRO A 36 -14.49 -9.72 1.63
C PRO A 36 -15.29 -9.54 0.33
N SER A 37 -16.54 -10.03 0.25
CA SER A 37 -17.44 -9.82 -0.87
C SER A 37 -18.32 -8.57 -0.74
N ASP A 38 -18.32 -7.91 0.43
CA ASP A 38 -19.08 -6.69 0.68
C ASP A 38 -18.18 -5.43 0.67
N SER A 39 -18.80 -4.27 0.49
CA SER A 39 -18.23 -2.97 0.76
C SER A 39 -18.80 -2.40 2.06
N TYR A 40 -18.02 -1.52 2.68
CA TYR A 40 -18.32 -0.93 3.97
C TYR A 40 -18.08 0.58 3.95
N THR A 41 -18.67 1.29 4.89
CA THR A 41 -18.29 2.64 5.25
C THR A 41 -18.24 2.80 6.76
N ILE A 42 -17.72 3.92 7.24
CA ILE A 42 -17.73 4.26 8.67
C ILE A 42 -19.15 4.64 9.10
N GLN A 43 -19.63 4.09 10.22
CA GLN A 43 -20.95 4.42 10.75
C GLN A 43 -20.95 5.75 11.51
N ASN A 44 -20.01 5.92 12.44
CA ASN A 44 -19.84 7.12 13.24
C ASN A 44 -18.45 7.70 13.02
N GLU A 45 -18.35 9.01 12.77
CA GLU A 45 -17.05 9.68 12.62
C GLU A 45 -16.17 9.41 13.84
N PHE A 46 -14.89 9.11 13.60
CA PHE A 46 -13.87 9.03 14.62
C PHE A 46 -12.68 9.92 14.27
N SER A 47 -11.84 10.20 15.26
CA SER A 47 -10.62 10.98 15.08
C SER A 47 -9.40 10.13 15.43
N VAL A 48 -8.32 10.32 14.68
CA VAL A 48 -6.99 9.80 14.99
C VAL A 48 -6.03 10.97 15.12
N GLU A 49 -5.15 10.90 16.12
CA GLU A 49 -4.17 11.93 16.43
C GLU A 49 -2.77 11.42 16.11
N GLY A 50 -1.91 12.31 15.63
CA GLY A 50 -0.51 12.01 15.42
C GLY A 50 0.25 13.20 14.85
N LYS A 51 1.54 13.02 14.63
CA LYS A 51 2.41 14.07 14.11
C LYS A 51 2.48 14.04 12.58
N ALA A 52 1.93 15.05 11.92
CA ALA A 52 1.89 15.18 10.46
C ALA A 52 3.31 15.08 9.87
N THR A 53 3.48 14.21 8.88
CA THR A 53 4.78 13.80 8.36
C THR A 53 5.60 14.99 7.85
N PHE A 54 5.02 15.84 7.01
CA PHE A 54 5.75 16.95 6.39
C PHE A 54 5.78 18.22 7.25
N GLU A 55 4.72 18.49 8.00
CA GLU A 55 4.61 19.69 8.82
C GLU A 55 5.32 19.55 10.17
N ASN A 56 5.57 18.32 10.63
CA ASN A 56 6.15 18.01 11.93
C ASN A 56 5.36 18.67 13.08
N LYS A 57 4.03 18.70 12.96
CA LYS A 57 3.07 19.26 13.92
C LYS A 57 2.07 18.21 14.35
N GLU A 58 1.56 18.34 15.57
CA GLU A 58 0.39 17.59 16.00
C GLU A 58 -0.79 17.87 15.06
N SER A 59 -1.43 16.81 14.61
CA SER A 59 -2.51 16.85 13.63
C SER A 59 -3.57 15.85 14.02
N VAL A 60 -4.82 16.21 13.72
CA VAL A 60 -5.98 15.35 13.90
C VAL A 60 -6.55 15.05 12.54
N ILE A 61 -6.84 13.77 12.29
CA ILE A 61 -7.57 13.33 11.11
C ILE A 61 -8.91 12.80 11.56
N LYS A 62 -9.97 13.33 10.96
CA LYS A 62 -11.32 12.82 11.12
C LYS A 62 -11.63 11.86 9.99
N VAL A 63 -12.15 10.69 10.34
CA VAL A 63 -12.54 9.67 9.38
C VAL A 63 -14.04 9.45 9.54
N GLY A 64 -14.78 9.70 8.47
CA GLY A 64 -16.25 9.67 8.47
C GLY A 64 -16.83 8.79 7.37
N PRO A 65 -18.18 8.60 7.40
CA PRO A 65 -18.89 7.96 6.31
C PRO A 65 -18.61 8.66 4.99
N VAL A 66 -18.57 7.90 3.90
CA VAL A 66 -18.53 8.46 2.56
C VAL A 66 -19.80 9.26 2.29
N GLN A 67 -19.66 10.53 1.89
CA GLN A 67 -20.83 11.41 1.69
C GLN A 67 -21.36 11.41 0.25
N ASN A 68 -20.49 11.22 -0.74
CA ASN A 68 -20.81 11.41 -2.17
C ASN A 68 -20.54 10.16 -3.03
N GLY A 69 -20.69 8.97 -2.44
CA GLY A 69 -20.49 7.68 -3.14
C GLY A 69 -19.05 7.32 -3.50
N ARG A 70 -18.12 8.28 -3.44
CA ARG A 70 -16.67 8.08 -3.59
C ARG A 70 -15.92 8.58 -2.38
N SER A 71 -14.90 7.84 -2.00
CA SER A 71 -13.98 8.26 -0.94
C SER A 71 -13.25 9.54 -1.32
N GLY A 72 -12.78 10.27 -0.31
CA GLY A 72 -12.09 11.53 -0.54
C GLY A 72 -11.30 12.00 0.65
N PHE A 73 -10.43 12.97 0.37
CA PHE A 73 -9.58 13.61 1.37
C PHE A 73 -9.83 15.10 1.36
N SER A 74 -9.97 15.71 2.52
CA SER A 74 -10.26 17.13 2.67
C SER A 74 -9.20 17.80 3.52
N TRP A 75 -8.74 18.95 3.05
CA TRP A 75 -7.84 19.83 3.80
C TRP A 75 -8.16 21.28 3.49
N ASN A 76 -8.08 22.15 4.49
CA ASN A 76 -8.35 23.59 4.35
C ASN A 76 -9.69 23.93 3.65
N GLY A 77 -10.74 23.16 3.94
CA GLY A 77 -12.07 23.33 3.34
C GLY A 77 -12.20 22.86 1.88
N VAL A 78 -11.13 22.34 1.27
CA VAL A 78 -11.14 21.78 -0.08
C VAL A 78 -11.21 20.26 0.01
N ARG A 79 -12.16 19.66 -0.71
CA ARG A 79 -12.28 18.20 -0.82
C ARG A 79 -11.74 17.72 -2.16
N TYR A 80 -10.86 16.72 -2.09
CA TYR A 80 -10.32 16.00 -3.24
C TYR A 80 -10.95 14.61 -3.29
N GLU A 81 -11.79 14.39 -4.30
CA GLU A 81 -12.27 13.05 -4.64
C GLU A 81 -11.12 12.14 -5.04
N LEU A 82 -11.22 10.87 -4.66
CA LEU A 82 -10.23 9.86 -4.97
C LEU A 82 -10.20 9.55 -6.48
N ASP A 83 -9.39 10.32 -7.20
CA ASP A 83 -9.25 10.32 -8.65
C ASP A 83 -7.76 10.31 -9.01
N SER A 84 -7.33 9.27 -9.73
CA SER A 84 -5.92 9.08 -10.11
C SER A 84 -5.39 10.23 -10.96
N LEU A 85 -6.24 10.95 -11.71
CA LEU A 85 -5.83 12.09 -12.52
C LEU A 85 -5.45 13.32 -11.67
N LYS A 86 -5.90 13.37 -10.41
CA LYS A 86 -5.54 14.42 -9.45
C LYS A 86 -4.31 14.06 -8.62
N CYS A 87 -3.70 12.89 -8.87
CA CYS A 87 -2.51 12.48 -8.16
C CYS A 87 -1.29 13.28 -8.58
N ILE A 88 -0.48 13.65 -7.59
CA ILE A 88 0.78 14.37 -7.77
C ILE A 88 1.92 13.47 -7.30
N LYS A 89 2.99 13.42 -8.09
CA LYS A 89 4.23 12.70 -7.75
C LYS A 89 4.94 13.44 -6.62
N GLY A 90 4.72 13.00 -5.38
CA GLY A 90 5.36 13.53 -4.19
C GLY A 90 6.81 13.06 -4.00
N ASN A 91 7.51 13.64 -3.03
CA ASN A 91 8.82 13.12 -2.61
C ASN A 91 8.63 11.88 -1.73
N HIS A 92 8.71 10.69 -2.33
CA HIS A 92 8.50 9.40 -1.66
C HIS A 92 7.10 9.22 -1.02
N ASN A 93 6.04 9.67 -1.69
CA ASN A 93 4.65 9.42 -1.28
C ASN A 93 3.69 9.62 -2.45
N ILE A 94 2.43 9.20 -2.27
CA ILE A 94 1.32 9.55 -3.14
C ILE A 94 0.64 10.81 -2.56
N GLN A 95 0.35 11.78 -3.43
CA GLN A 95 -0.41 12.99 -3.09
C GLN A 95 -1.67 13.05 -3.93
N LEU A 96 -2.75 13.57 -3.36
CA LEU A 96 -3.99 13.89 -4.05
C LEU A 96 -4.30 15.36 -3.84
N GLY A 97 -4.06 16.17 -4.87
CA GLY A 97 -4.02 17.62 -4.70
C GLY A 97 -2.98 18.02 -3.66
N GLU A 98 -3.40 18.74 -2.62
CA GLU A 98 -2.49 19.21 -1.56
C GLU A 98 -2.30 18.20 -0.41
N VAL A 99 -3.15 17.15 -0.37
CA VAL A 99 -3.10 16.10 0.65
C VAL A 99 -1.99 15.10 0.33
N LYS A 100 -1.13 14.80 1.32
CA LYS A 100 0.08 13.98 1.16
C LYS A 100 0.06 12.73 2.03
N VAL A 101 0.79 11.70 1.61
CA VAL A 101 0.96 10.43 2.35
C VAL A 101 -0.38 9.67 2.43
N ILE A 102 -1.03 9.47 1.29
CA ILE A 102 -2.34 8.81 1.21
C ILE A 102 -2.24 7.30 0.98
N GLU A 103 -1.06 6.78 0.66
CA GLU A 103 -0.84 5.35 0.35
C GLU A 103 -1.34 4.40 1.45
N HIS A 104 -1.10 4.71 2.72
CA HIS A 104 -1.51 3.89 3.87
C HIS A 104 -3.05 3.83 4.01
N PRO A 105 -3.80 4.95 4.16
CA PRO A 105 -5.25 4.87 4.23
C PRO A 105 -5.87 4.22 2.98
N LEU A 106 -5.26 4.38 1.79
CA LEU A 106 -5.71 3.66 0.59
C LEU A 106 -5.52 2.14 0.69
N ALA A 107 -4.40 1.68 1.24
CA ALA A 107 -4.14 0.26 1.47
C ALA A 107 -5.15 -0.34 2.46
N TRP A 108 -5.41 0.34 3.58
CA TRP A 108 -6.46 -0.04 4.52
C TRP A 108 -7.84 -0.12 3.85
N MET A 109 -8.22 0.92 3.10
CA MET A 109 -9.49 0.96 2.37
C MET A 109 -9.60 -0.19 1.37
N LEU A 110 -8.54 -0.52 0.64
CA LEU A 110 -8.50 -1.62 -0.32
C LEU A 110 -8.69 -2.97 0.37
N ALA A 111 -7.88 -3.24 1.39
CA ALA A 111 -7.87 -4.51 2.09
C ALA A 111 -9.24 -4.87 2.68
N PHE A 112 -9.92 -3.89 3.28
CA PHE A 112 -11.20 -4.09 3.95
C PHE A 112 -12.44 -3.71 3.12
N GLY A 113 -12.26 -3.20 1.89
CA GLY A 113 -13.37 -2.73 1.07
C GLY A 113 -14.12 -1.53 1.67
N VAL A 114 -13.41 -0.68 2.40
CA VAL A 114 -13.99 0.47 3.11
C VAL A 114 -13.97 1.72 2.24
N TYR A 115 -15.11 2.40 2.13
CA TYR A 115 -15.26 3.73 1.55
C TYR A 115 -15.36 4.74 2.70
N ALA A 116 -14.49 5.74 2.70
CA ALA A 116 -14.40 6.70 3.80
C ALA A 116 -14.03 8.08 3.29
N ASP A 117 -14.48 9.11 4.01
CA ASP A 117 -14.01 10.48 3.83
C ASP A 117 -13.05 10.83 4.97
N PHE A 118 -11.91 11.42 4.62
CA PHE A 118 -10.89 11.89 5.56
C PHE A 118 -10.87 13.42 5.57
N THR A 119 -10.87 14.03 6.75
CA THR A 119 -10.65 15.47 6.93
C THR A 119 -9.41 15.67 7.79
N LEU A 120 -8.39 16.33 7.23
CA LEU A 120 -7.11 16.53 7.89
C LEU A 120 -6.99 17.95 8.44
N ALA A 121 -6.39 18.09 9.63
CA ALA A 121 -5.98 19.39 10.17
C ALA A 121 -4.75 19.98 9.47
N GLU A 122 -3.77 19.14 9.13
CA GLU A 122 -2.55 19.48 8.38
C GLU A 122 -2.56 18.81 6.99
N SER A 123 -1.72 19.25 6.06
CA SER A 123 -1.80 18.78 4.66
C SER A 123 -1.23 17.37 4.44
N SER A 124 -0.57 16.78 5.44
CA SER A 124 -0.07 15.40 5.37
C SER A 124 -0.62 14.51 6.46
N PHE A 125 -0.79 13.22 6.13
CA PHE A 125 -1.07 12.21 7.13
C PHE A 125 0.11 12.07 8.12
N PRO A 126 -0.16 11.78 9.40
CA PRO A 126 0.85 11.45 10.38
C PRO A 126 1.63 10.17 10.06
N THR A 127 2.90 10.16 10.49
CA THR A 127 3.67 8.92 10.58
C THR A 127 3.34 8.22 11.90
N PHE A 128 2.34 7.32 11.88
CA PHE A 128 1.91 6.59 13.07
C PHE A 128 2.91 5.50 13.49
N ASP A 129 3.04 5.28 14.80
CA ASP A 129 3.86 4.19 15.39
C ASP A 129 3.43 2.79 14.90
N TYR A 130 2.14 2.63 14.61
CA TYR A 130 1.53 1.37 14.19
C TYR A 130 0.86 1.44 12.81
N CYS A 131 1.34 2.33 11.94
CA CYS A 131 0.86 2.46 10.55
C CYS A 131 -0.68 2.47 10.45
N ASP A 132 -1.28 1.57 9.67
CA ASP A 132 -2.74 1.52 9.43
C ASP A 132 -3.56 0.96 10.60
N ARG A 133 -2.92 0.47 11.66
CA ARG A 133 -3.62 -0.09 12.82
C ARG A 133 -4.57 0.90 13.48
N VAL A 134 -4.25 2.19 13.44
CA VAL A 134 -5.11 3.24 13.97
C VAL A 134 -6.49 3.22 13.30
N TYR A 135 -6.56 2.99 11.99
CA TYR A 135 -7.84 2.89 11.28
C TYR A 135 -8.56 1.59 11.60
N MET A 136 -7.82 0.48 11.67
CA MET A 136 -8.39 -0.84 11.99
C MET A 136 -9.01 -0.86 13.39
N ASP A 137 -8.31 -0.32 14.40
CA ASP A 137 -8.77 -0.32 15.78
C ASP A 137 -10.02 0.55 15.97
N HIS A 138 -10.12 1.69 15.28
CA HIS A 138 -11.31 2.54 15.32
C HIS A 138 -12.48 2.04 14.44
N ALA A 139 -12.20 1.25 13.40
CA ALA A 139 -13.23 0.66 12.55
C ALA A 139 -13.94 -0.54 13.20
N LYS A 140 -13.32 -1.21 14.19
CA LYS A 140 -13.91 -2.35 14.91
C LYS A 140 -15.26 -1.96 15.52
N GLY A 141 -16.32 -2.65 15.10
CA GLY A 141 -17.70 -2.37 15.56
C GLY A 141 -18.29 -1.04 15.05
N ASN A 142 -17.61 -0.36 14.12
CA ASN A 142 -18.03 0.94 13.58
C ASN A 142 -18.15 0.92 12.03
N LEU A 143 -18.20 -0.28 11.43
CA LEU A 143 -18.43 -0.44 10.00
C LEU A 143 -19.91 -0.65 9.72
N LYS A 144 -20.43 0.12 8.77
CA LYS A 144 -21.74 -0.07 8.16
C LYS A 144 -21.56 -0.74 6.81
N ARG A 145 -22.15 -1.93 6.63
CA ARG A 145 -22.23 -2.61 5.33
C ARG A 145 -22.99 -1.74 4.34
N LEU A 146 -22.45 -1.62 3.12
CA LEU A 146 -23.08 -1.01 1.96
C LEU A 146 -23.66 -2.12 1.08
N ASP A 147 -22.98 -2.46 -0.02
CA ASP A 147 -23.45 -3.40 -1.02
C ASP A 147 -22.41 -4.50 -1.30
N LYS A 148 -22.79 -5.53 -2.05
CA LYS A 148 -21.83 -6.50 -2.56
C LYS A 148 -20.89 -5.85 -3.58
N ARG A 149 -19.59 -6.08 -3.44
CA ARG A 149 -18.58 -5.67 -4.42
C ARG A 149 -18.63 -6.60 -5.63
N LYS A 150 -18.75 -6.00 -6.81
CA LYS A 150 -18.61 -6.74 -8.06
C LYS A 150 -17.15 -7.14 -8.25
N MET A 151 -16.90 -8.27 -8.89
CA MET A 151 -15.54 -8.76 -9.18
C MET A 151 -15.02 -8.09 -10.45
N ILE A 152 -14.08 -7.17 -10.33
CA ILE A 152 -13.44 -6.54 -11.49
C ILE A 152 -12.07 -7.16 -11.75
N SER A 153 -11.70 -7.28 -13.03
CA SER A 153 -10.38 -7.76 -13.47
C SER A 153 -10.00 -7.11 -14.79
N VAL A 154 -8.73 -7.21 -15.16
CA VAL A 154 -8.26 -6.99 -16.53
C VAL A 154 -8.76 -8.11 -17.44
N SER A 155 -9.08 -7.78 -18.70
CA SER A 155 -9.50 -8.74 -19.73
C SER A 155 -8.35 -9.62 -20.25
N SER A 156 -7.13 -9.12 -20.16
CA SER A 156 -5.91 -9.72 -20.69
C SER A 156 -4.70 -9.19 -19.93
N PRO A 157 -3.59 -9.95 -19.86
CA PRO A 157 -2.36 -9.48 -19.24
C PRO A 157 -1.81 -8.22 -19.90
N PHE A 158 -1.29 -7.30 -19.09
CA PHE A 158 -0.46 -6.19 -19.57
C PHE A 158 0.66 -5.88 -18.59
N ALA A 159 1.71 -5.22 -19.08
CA ALA A 159 2.79 -4.70 -18.25
C ALA A 159 3.05 -3.23 -18.55
N LEU A 160 3.26 -2.44 -17.50
CA LEU A 160 3.93 -1.15 -17.59
C LEU A 160 5.40 -1.33 -17.21
N VAL A 161 6.27 -0.87 -18.09
CA VAL A 161 7.73 -0.99 -17.95
C VAL A 161 8.35 0.40 -17.92
N TRP A 162 9.13 0.66 -16.89
CA TRP A 162 9.91 1.89 -16.73
C TRP A 162 11.38 1.61 -17.03
N GLU A 163 12.22 2.64 -16.97
CA GLU A 163 13.67 2.49 -17.13
C GLU A 163 14.24 1.49 -16.09
N LYS A 164 13.71 1.54 -14.87
CA LYS A 164 13.99 0.58 -13.80
C LYS A 164 12.68 0.08 -13.24
N GLY A 165 12.46 -1.22 -13.29
CA GLY A 165 11.28 -1.86 -12.72
C GLY A 165 10.07 -1.93 -13.65
N TYR A 166 9.07 -2.65 -13.19
CA TYR A 166 7.83 -2.93 -13.93
C TYR A 166 6.68 -3.30 -12.99
N CYS A 167 5.48 -3.25 -13.54
CA CYS A 167 4.26 -3.78 -12.94
C CYS A 167 3.49 -4.52 -14.03
N VAL A 168 3.19 -5.79 -13.77
CA VAL A 168 2.40 -6.66 -14.64
C VAL A 168 1.08 -6.95 -13.94
N ILE A 169 -0.02 -6.78 -14.66
CA ILE A 169 -1.36 -7.10 -14.20
C ILE A 169 -1.91 -8.21 -15.08
N GLU A 170 -2.36 -9.29 -14.44
CA GLU A 170 -2.90 -10.46 -15.11
C GLU A 170 -4.31 -10.78 -14.59
N PRO A 171 -5.18 -11.37 -15.43
CA PRO A 171 -6.48 -11.88 -14.97
C PRO A 171 -6.31 -12.93 -13.85
N PRO A 172 -7.34 -13.17 -13.03
CA PRO A 172 -7.26 -14.13 -11.93
C PRO A 172 -7.02 -15.55 -12.45
N ALA A 173 -6.19 -16.29 -11.71
CA ALA A 173 -6.11 -17.74 -11.87
C ALA A 173 -7.46 -18.37 -11.47
N LYS A 174 -7.76 -19.57 -12.01
CA LYS A 174 -9.04 -20.27 -11.80
C LYS A 174 -9.47 -20.43 -10.34
N ASP A 175 -8.51 -20.49 -9.41
CA ASP A 175 -8.74 -20.73 -7.99
C ASP A 175 -8.37 -19.53 -7.09
N SER A 176 -8.15 -18.35 -7.66
CA SER A 176 -7.82 -17.14 -6.88
C SER A 176 -9.03 -16.70 -6.05
N LYS A 177 -8.82 -16.41 -4.75
CA LYS A 177 -9.85 -15.86 -3.86
C LYS A 177 -9.83 -14.32 -3.82
N GLY A 178 -8.85 -13.72 -4.48
CA GLY A 178 -8.72 -12.27 -4.59
C GLY A 178 -7.57 -11.83 -5.49
N LEU A 179 -6.79 -10.89 -4.97
CA LEU A 179 -5.59 -10.36 -5.59
C LEU A 179 -4.37 -11.15 -5.12
N LEU A 180 -3.68 -11.79 -6.06
CA LEU A 180 -2.36 -12.38 -5.82
C LEU A 180 -1.27 -11.33 -6.09
N ILE A 181 -0.41 -11.11 -5.12
CA ILE A 181 0.71 -10.17 -5.21
C ILE A 181 2.00 -10.98 -5.33
N ASP A 182 2.84 -10.62 -6.29
CA ASP A 182 4.14 -11.23 -6.54
C ASP A 182 5.17 -10.11 -6.69
N HIS A 183 5.73 -9.68 -5.57
CA HIS A 183 6.54 -8.47 -5.47
C HIS A 183 8.01 -8.80 -5.27
N GLN A 184 8.90 -8.08 -5.96
CA GLN A 184 10.35 -8.19 -5.77
C GLN A 184 10.98 -6.81 -5.54
N VAL A 185 11.88 -6.77 -4.57
CA VAL A 185 12.74 -5.63 -4.27
C VAL A 185 14.20 -5.97 -4.52
N GLU A 186 15.04 -4.95 -4.63
CA GLU A 186 16.49 -5.10 -4.70
C GLU A 186 17.16 -3.95 -3.95
N TYR A 187 17.71 -4.28 -2.77
CA TYR A 187 18.45 -3.37 -1.91
C TYR A 187 19.88 -3.87 -1.70
N PRO A 188 20.85 -2.97 -1.44
CA PRO A 188 22.21 -3.38 -1.09
C PRO A 188 22.25 -4.25 0.18
N GLY A 189 23.24 -5.14 0.24
CA GLY A 189 23.49 -5.96 1.42
C GLY A 189 22.60 -7.19 1.55
N THR A 190 22.44 -7.67 2.78
CA THR A 190 21.76 -8.94 3.11
C THR A 190 20.53 -8.77 3.99
N THR A 191 20.36 -7.62 4.65
CA THR A 191 19.16 -7.34 5.47
C THR A 191 17.87 -7.47 4.68
N VAL A 192 17.85 -6.88 3.47
CA VAL A 192 16.74 -6.97 2.51
C VAL A 192 17.21 -7.69 1.24
N GLY A 193 18.36 -7.27 0.69
CA GLY A 193 18.94 -7.89 -0.50
C GLY A 193 17.98 -7.91 -1.71
N LYS A 194 18.14 -8.92 -2.56
CA LYS A 194 17.18 -9.25 -3.62
C LYS A 194 16.09 -10.15 -3.02
N SER A 195 15.03 -9.58 -2.46
CA SER A 195 13.93 -10.34 -1.86
C SER A 195 12.70 -10.39 -2.76
N ARG A 196 11.99 -11.53 -2.78
CA ARG A 196 10.73 -11.70 -3.51
C ARG A 196 9.69 -12.35 -2.62
N ILE A 197 8.49 -11.78 -2.58
CA ILE A 197 7.34 -12.31 -1.85
C ILE A 197 6.19 -12.64 -2.79
N VAL A 198 5.51 -13.75 -2.51
CA VAL A 198 4.21 -14.07 -3.10
C VAL A 198 3.19 -14.18 -1.98
N ALA A 199 2.10 -13.41 -2.08
CA ALA A 199 1.05 -13.36 -1.08
C ALA A 199 -0.30 -13.05 -1.72
N GLU A 200 -1.35 -13.75 -1.31
CA GLU A 200 -2.73 -13.38 -1.65
C GLU A 200 -3.22 -12.32 -0.66
N LEU A 201 -3.71 -11.16 -1.11
CA LEU A 201 -4.21 -10.13 -0.23
C LEU A 201 -5.58 -10.54 0.35
N THR A 202 -5.67 -10.56 1.67
CA THR A 202 -6.91 -10.85 2.41
C THR A 202 -7.08 -9.84 3.55
N PRO A 203 -8.32 -9.53 3.96
CA PRO A 203 -8.54 -8.76 5.19
C PRO A 203 -7.79 -9.33 6.40
N GLU A 204 -7.71 -10.65 6.51
CA GLU A 204 -7.11 -11.35 7.64
C GLU A 204 -5.60 -11.16 7.70
N ASN A 205 -4.87 -11.34 6.59
CA ASN A 205 -3.43 -11.10 6.61
C ASN A 205 -3.08 -9.62 6.69
N PHE A 206 -3.84 -8.74 6.01
CA PHE A 206 -3.63 -7.31 6.14
C PHE A 206 -3.87 -6.84 7.58
N SER A 207 -4.86 -7.40 8.29
CA SER A 207 -5.06 -7.08 9.71
C SER A 207 -3.87 -7.45 10.60
N TYR A 208 -3.09 -8.46 10.19
CA TYR A 208 -1.83 -8.79 10.85
C TYR A 208 -0.73 -7.79 10.50
N PHE A 209 -0.45 -7.59 9.21
CA PHE A 209 0.74 -6.86 8.78
C PHE A 209 0.53 -5.37 8.55
N GLY A 210 -0.70 -4.86 8.58
CA GLY A 210 -1.05 -3.46 8.36
C GLY A 210 -0.45 -2.50 9.41
N ASP A 211 0.17 -3.02 10.46
CA ASP A 211 0.96 -2.23 11.42
C ASP A 211 2.46 -2.22 11.14
N ALA A 212 2.93 -2.77 10.00
CA ALA A 212 4.33 -2.72 9.57
C ALA A 212 4.76 -1.28 9.30
N ARG A 213 5.85 -0.86 9.95
CA ARG A 213 6.32 0.54 9.93
C ARG A 213 6.94 0.89 8.60
N THR A 214 6.83 2.17 8.26
CA THR A 214 7.56 2.71 7.12
C THR A 214 9.07 2.53 7.28
N THR A 215 9.75 2.31 6.17
CA THR A 215 11.13 1.84 6.19
C THR A 215 12.11 2.99 5.93
N ALA A 216 13.20 3.04 6.69
CA ALA A 216 14.29 3.97 6.46
C ALA A 216 15.59 3.19 6.21
N PHE A 217 15.74 2.71 4.98
CA PHE A 217 17.01 2.13 4.54
C PHE A 217 18.07 3.24 4.41
N ARG A 218 19.21 3.06 5.07
CA ARG A 218 20.33 4.01 5.08
C ARG A 218 21.64 3.25 4.89
N ASN A 219 22.70 3.95 4.47
CA ASN A 219 24.04 3.37 4.62
C ASN A 219 24.36 3.20 6.11
N LYS A 220 25.22 2.24 6.43
CA LYS A 220 25.65 1.92 7.79
C LYS A 220 25.98 3.11 8.69
N LYS A 221 26.74 4.10 8.19
CA LYS A 221 27.15 5.27 9.01
C LYS A 221 25.95 6.14 9.38
N ASP A 222 25.09 6.41 8.40
CA ASP A 222 23.90 7.23 8.61
C ASP A 222 22.84 6.52 9.45
N ALA A 223 22.71 5.20 9.28
CA ALA A 223 21.82 4.36 10.08
C ALA A 223 22.25 4.37 11.55
N GLU A 224 23.53 4.10 11.84
CA GLU A 224 24.04 4.10 13.22
C GLU A 224 23.91 5.50 13.85
N SER A 225 24.22 6.58 13.10
CA SER A 225 24.00 7.95 13.58
C SER A 225 22.53 8.24 13.89
N PHE A 226 21.61 7.81 13.02
CA PHE A 226 20.17 7.96 13.23
C PHE A 226 19.74 7.19 14.49
N TYR A 227 20.21 5.95 14.63
CA TYR A 227 19.88 5.10 15.76
C TYR A 227 20.30 5.73 17.09
N GLN A 228 21.52 6.27 17.18
CA GLN A 228 21.99 6.94 18.39
C GLN A 228 21.17 8.21 18.72
N ILE A 229 20.77 8.99 17.71
CA ILE A 229 19.87 10.14 17.90
C ILE A 229 18.50 9.67 18.39
N GLY A 230 17.95 8.61 17.80
CA GLY A 230 16.67 8.02 18.18
C GLY A 230 16.67 7.48 19.62
N LEU A 231 17.75 6.80 20.04
CA LEU A 231 17.94 6.36 21.42
C LEU A 231 17.99 7.52 22.42
N ALA A 232 18.48 8.70 21.99
CA ALA A 232 18.49 9.92 22.79
C ALA A 232 17.15 10.69 22.77
N GLY A 233 16.11 10.15 22.11
CA GLY A 233 14.81 10.81 21.95
C GLY A 233 14.80 11.97 20.95
N GLY A 234 15.84 12.09 20.12
CA GLY A 234 15.92 13.10 19.07
C GLY A 234 15.16 12.71 17.81
N LEU A 235 14.71 13.73 17.05
CA LEU A 235 14.16 13.57 15.70
C LEU A 235 15.21 13.94 14.65
N LYS A 236 15.19 13.29 13.49
CA LYS A 236 16.04 13.63 12.35
C LYS A 236 15.17 13.90 11.12
N ASP A 237 15.17 15.17 10.69
CA ASP A 237 14.54 15.76 9.49
C ASP A 237 12.99 15.67 9.36
N TYR A 238 12.37 14.62 9.88
CA TYR A 238 10.93 14.33 9.89
C TYR A 238 10.50 13.92 11.32
N PRO A 239 9.20 13.76 11.63
CA PRO A 239 8.74 13.21 12.91
C PRO A 239 9.04 11.71 13.08
N PHE A 240 10.20 11.25 12.60
CA PHE A 240 10.63 9.86 12.62
C PHE A 240 11.33 9.52 13.93
N THR A 241 10.86 8.45 14.54
CA THR A 241 11.36 7.84 15.77
C THR A 241 11.67 6.36 15.49
N LEU A 242 12.32 5.70 16.45
CA LEU A 242 12.48 4.24 16.39
C LEU A 242 11.16 3.49 16.62
N GLU A 243 10.09 4.18 17.03
CA GLU A 243 8.78 3.58 17.23
C GLU A 243 7.94 3.58 15.94
N ASN A 244 8.05 4.60 15.08
CA ASN A 244 7.24 4.72 13.86
C ASN A 244 7.95 4.38 12.55
N VAL A 245 9.27 4.19 12.58
CA VAL A 245 10.06 3.83 11.41
C VAL A 245 10.88 2.56 11.68
N LEU A 246 10.90 1.63 10.72
CA LEU A 246 11.84 0.52 10.69
C LEU A 246 13.19 1.03 10.16
N LEU A 247 14.18 1.14 11.03
CA LEU A 247 15.54 1.58 10.67
C LEU A 247 16.41 0.37 10.34
N LEU A 248 17.03 0.41 9.16
CA LEU A 248 17.84 -0.69 8.65
C LEU A 248 18.97 -0.19 7.74
N ASP A 249 20.02 -0.99 7.64
CA ASP A 249 21.12 -0.80 6.69
C ASP A 249 21.40 -2.11 5.91
N GLU A 250 22.55 -2.16 5.22
CA GLU A 250 22.98 -3.31 4.45
C GLU A 250 23.15 -4.60 5.27
N ASP A 251 23.40 -4.49 6.59
CA ASP A 251 23.84 -5.59 7.45
C ASP A 251 22.83 -5.98 8.53
N LYS A 252 21.99 -5.04 9.02
CA LYS A 252 21.02 -5.32 10.09
C LYS A 252 19.79 -4.42 10.10
N ILE A 253 18.79 -4.87 10.86
CA ILE A 253 17.68 -4.04 11.36
C ILE A 253 18.03 -3.58 12.78
N TYR A 254 17.84 -2.30 13.09
CA TYR A 254 18.25 -1.70 14.36
C TYR A 254 17.21 -1.84 15.48
N ASN A 255 15.94 -1.80 15.12
CA ASN A 255 14.81 -1.71 16.04
C ASN A 255 13.74 -2.75 15.68
N VAL A 256 14.12 -4.02 15.73
CA VAL A 256 13.29 -5.18 15.40
C VAL A 256 12.08 -5.29 16.33
N ARG A 257 10.91 -5.62 15.77
CA ARG A 257 9.74 -6.09 16.52
C ARG A 257 9.57 -7.60 16.36
N ASP A 258 9.45 -8.31 17.48
CA ASP A 258 9.36 -9.78 17.49
C ASP A 258 8.15 -10.32 16.71
N LYS A 259 7.05 -9.56 16.65
CA LYS A 259 5.84 -9.91 15.88
C LYS A 259 6.13 -10.25 14.42
N PHE A 260 7.10 -9.60 13.79
CA PHE A 260 7.43 -9.81 12.38
C PHE A 260 8.55 -10.82 12.16
N LYS A 261 9.11 -11.37 13.23
CA LYS A 261 10.16 -12.37 13.13
C LYS A 261 9.53 -13.75 12.91
N ASP A 262 9.91 -14.43 11.83
CA ASP A 262 9.48 -15.82 11.62
C ASP A 262 10.26 -16.75 12.55
N PRO A 263 9.58 -17.47 13.45
CA PRO A 263 10.23 -18.34 14.44
C PRO A 263 10.98 -19.51 13.80
N ARG A 264 10.78 -19.77 12.50
CA ARG A 264 11.41 -20.88 11.76
C ARG A 264 12.67 -20.50 11.01
N SER A 265 12.79 -19.25 10.53
CA SER A 265 13.87 -18.81 9.64
C SER A 265 14.68 -17.63 10.18
N ASP A 266 14.32 -17.09 11.35
CA ASP A 266 14.84 -15.84 11.91
C ASP A 266 14.66 -14.60 11.00
N TYR A 267 14.05 -14.75 9.82
CA TYR A 267 13.78 -13.67 8.88
C TYR A 267 12.75 -12.71 9.48
N ASN A 268 13.01 -11.41 9.35
CA ASN A 268 12.07 -10.37 9.76
C ASN A 268 11.29 -9.87 8.54
N TYR A 269 9.98 -10.12 8.55
CA TYR A 269 9.07 -9.80 7.47
C TYR A 269 8.60 -8.34 7.46
N GLU A 270 8.96 -7.52 8.46
CA GLU A 270 8.38 -6.18 8.61
C GLU A 270 8.63 -5.30 7.39
N PHE A 271 9.85 -5.32 6.85
CA PHE A 271 10.21 -4.57 5.64
C PHE A 271 9.31 -4.96 4.46
N ILE A 272 9.24 -6.26 4.14
CA ILE A 272 8.49 -6.72 2.98
C ILE A 272 6.98 -6.60 3.17
N CYS A 273 6.50 -6.73 4.41
CA CYS A 273 5.11 -6.44 4.77
C CYS A 273 4.76 -4.95 4.55
N HIS A 274 5.65 -4.03 4.88
CA HIS A 274 5.42 -2.61 4.59
C HIS A 274 5.41 -2.34 3.08
N GLU A 275 6.34 -2.92 2.32
CA GLU A 275 6.29 -2.83 0.84
C GLU A 275 4.95 -3.34 0.28
N LEU A 276 4.39 -4.42 0.85
CA LEU A 276 3.06 -4.90 0.46
C LEU A 276 1.94 -3.86 0.72
N ILE A 277 2.01 -3.08 1.81
CA ILE A 277 1.06 -1.99 2.08
C ILE A 277 1.16 -0.92 1.00
N ASP A 278 2.37 -0.49 0.66
CA ASP A 278 2.59 0.59 -0.30
C ASP A 278 2.17 0.20 -1.70
N ILE A 279 2.62 -0.95 -2.21
CA ILE A 279 2.44 -1.31 -3.61
C ILE A 279 1.01 -1.66 -3.99
N ILE A 280 0.12 -1.94 -3.03
CA ILE A 280 -1.29 -2.23 -3.31
C ILE A 280 -2.14 -0.97 -3.37
N SER A 281 -1.71 0.11 -2.73
CA SER A 281 -2.52 1.33 -2.51
C SER A 281 -3.15 1.89 -3.80
N TRP A 282 -2.43 1.83 -4.92
CA TRP A 282 -2.89 2.36 -6.21
C TRP A 282 -4.12 1.63 -6.77
N LEU A 283 -4.31 0.35 -6.42
CA LEU A 283 -5.49 -0.41 -6.85
C LEU A 283 -6.77 0.18 -6.28
N ARG A 284 -6.70 0.93 -5.18
CA ARG A 284 -7.89 1.58 -4.63
C ARG A 284 -8.50 2.59 -5.60
N PHE A 285 -7.70 3.28 -6.40
CA PHE A 285 -8.21 4.15 -7.47
C PHE A 285 -8.99 3.34 -8.52
N VAL A 286 -8.51 2.14 -8.85
CA VAL A 286 -9.17 1.24 -9.81
C VAL A 286 -10.50 0.75 -9.21
N GLU A 287 -10.52 0.31 -7.95
CA GLU A 287 -11.76 -0.13 -7.29
C GLU A 287 -12.81 0.98 -7.20
N GLU A 288 -12.41 2.23 -6.98
CA GLU A 288 -13.31 3.40 -7.00
C GLU A 288 -13.81 3.71 -8.42
N LYS A 289 -12.94 3.61 -9.43
CA LYS A 289 -13.29 3.90 -10.82
C LYS A 289 -14.30 2.92 -11.40
N TYR A 290 -14.16 1.63 -11.06
CA TYR A 290 -14.95 0.54 -11.64
C TYR A 290 -15.97 -0.05 -10.65
N GLU A 291 -16.09 0.52 -9.45
CA GLU A 291 -17.09 0.16 -8.43
C GLU A 291 -17.09 -1.33 -8.09
N GLY A 292 -15.91 -1.89 -7.85
CA GLY A 292 -15.74 -3.32 -7.62
C GLY A 292 -14.44 -3.67 -6.91
N LYS A 293 -14.37 -4.92 -6.44
CA LYS A 293 -13.16 -5.50 -5.84
C LYS A 293 -12.26 -6.03 -6.95
N PHE A 294 -10.98 -5.68 -6.93
CA PHE A 294 -10.03 -6.14 -7.92
C PHE A 294 -9.59 -7.58 -7.68
N PHE A 295 -9.67 -8.41 -8.72
CA PHE A 295 -9.17 -9.78 -8.75
C PHE A 295 -8.14 -9.91 -9.87
N GLY A 296 -7.10 -10.69 -9.63
CA GLY A 296 -6.02 -10.85 -10.59
C GLY A 296 -4.71 -11.20 -9.93
N LYS A 297 -3.63 -11.11 -10.72
CA LYS A 297 -2.27 -11.16 -10.22
C LYS A 297 -1.56 -9.85 -10.54
N MET A 298 -0.94 -9.25 -9.53
CA MET A 298 -0.04 -8.10 -9.66
C MET A 298 1.40 -8.58 -9.43
N THR A 299 2.24 -8.47 -10.45
CA THR A 299 3.66 -8.81 -10.36
C THR A 299 4.51 -7.55 -10.50
N THR A 300 5.36 -7.24 -9.52
CA THR A 300 6.10 -5.98 -9.49
C THR A 300 7.59 -6.17 -9.22
N PHE A 301 8.40 -5.26 -9.75
CA PHE A 301 9.82 -5.14 -9.47
C PHE A 301 10.21 -3.66 -9.42
N LEU A 302 10.90 -3.22 -8.36
CA LEU A 302 11.32 -1.82 -8.15
C LEU A 302 10.17 -0.81 -8.40
N PHE A 303 9.04 -1.02 -7.72
CA PHE A 303 7.76 -0.38 -8.01
C PHE A 303 7.37 0.71 -6.99
N ASP A 304 8.02 1.87 -7.11
CA ASP A 304 7.82 3.04 -6.24
C ASP A 304 6.47 3.77 -6.46
N HIS A 305 6.19 4.76 -5.61
CA HIS A 305 4.96 5.56 -5.66
C HIS A 305 4.74 6.33 -6.96
N HIS A 306 5.79 6.73 -7.69
CA HIS A 306 5.60 7.43 -8.97
C HIS A 306 5.07 6.47 -10.03
N LYS A 307 5.55 5.22 -10.00
CA LYS A 307 5.06 4.14 -10.86
C LYS A 307 3.65 3.70 -10.50
N GLN A 308 3.33 3.68 -9.20
CA GLN A 308 1.98 3.46 -8.68
C GLN A 308 0.99 4.51 -9.23
N ILE A 309 1.38 5.79 -9.23
CA ILE A 309 0.57 6.87 -9.84
C ILE A 309 0.42 6.66 -11.36
N ASP A 310 1.52 6.36 -12.07
CA ASP A 310 1.48 6.14 -13.52
C ASP A 310 0.52 5.01 -13.91
N ILE A 311 0.56 3.86 -13.21
CA ILE A 311 -0.35 2.74 -13.49
C ILE A 311 -1.78 3.02 -13.04
N ALA A 312 -1.99 3.76 -11.95
CA ALA A 312 -3.34 4.17 -11.55
C ALA A 312 -3.97 5.03 -12.64
N GLN A 313 -3.25 6.03 -13.15
CA GLN A 313 -3.72 6.90 -14.22
C GLN A 313 -4.00 6.12 -15.51
N PHE A 314 -3.10 5.21 -15.90
CA PHE A 314 -3.29 4.34 -17.06
C PHE A 314 -4.52 3.42 -16.91
N SER A 315 -4.65 2.78 -15.74
CA SER A 315 -5.71 1.78 -15.49
C SER A 315 -7.07 2.43 -15.27
N CYS A 316 -7.13 3.70 -14.87
CA CYS A 316 -8.37 4.44 -14.69
C CYS A 316 -8.82 5.23 -15.94
N ASP A 317 -8.09 5.10 -17.05
CA ASP A 317 -8.39 5.70 -18.35
C ASP A 317 -8.82 4.61 -19.37
N PRO A 318 -10.14 4.36 -19.52
CA PRO A 318 -10.66 3.35 -20.45
C PRO A 318 -10.26 3.59 -21.90
N GLU A 319 -10.15 4.85 -22.34
CA GLU A 319 -9.75 5.17 -23.71
C GLU A 319 -8.28 4.80 -23.95
N GLN A 320 -7.44 5.04 -22.96
CA GLN A 320 -6.04 4.63 -23.02
C GLN A 320 -5.88 3.11 -22.99
N LEU A 321 -6.64 2.39 -22.15
CA LEU A 321 -6.64 0.92 -22.13
C LEU A 321 -7.09 0.33 -23.48
N GLU A 322 -8.12 0.90 -24.11
CA GLU A 322 -8.66 0.41 -25.38
C GLU A 322 -7.64 0.48 -26.53
N LYS A 323 -6.77 1.50 -26.55
CA LYS A 323 -5.66 1.61 -27.53
C LYS A 323 -4.71 0.40 -27.49
N TYR A 324 -4.67 -0.31 -26.37
CA TYR A 324 -3.87 -1.53 -26.19
C TYR A 324 -4.71 -2.81 -26.21
N GLY A 325 -6.02 -2.72 -26.49
CA GLY A 325 -6.93 -3.85 -26.47
C GLY A 325 -7.19 -4.41 -25.06
N ILE A 326 -7.03 -3.59 -24.02
CA ILE A 326 -7.26 -3.96 -22.62
C ILE A 326 -8.59 -3.38 -22.17
N ARG A 327 -9.32 -4.10 -21.31
CA ARG A 327 -10.50 -3.61 -20.60
C ARG A 327 -10.39 -4.00 -19.13
N ILE A 328 -10.93 -3.16 -18.25
CA ILE A 328 -11.17 -3.50 -16.84
C ILE A 328 -12.68 -3.47 -16.61
N GLY A 329 -13.19 -4.52 -15.98
CA GLY A 329 -14.62 -4.66 -15.70
C GLY A 329 -14.94 -6.01 -15.07
N ASN A 330 -16.24 -6.25 -14.88
CA ASN A 330 -16.76 -7.52 -14.37
C ASN A 330 -17.00 -8.54 -15.49
#